data_AF-A0A3M0YKD5-F1
#
_entry.id   AF-A0A3M0YKD5-F1
#
_cell.length_a   1.000
_cell.length_b   1.000
_cell.length_c   1.000
_cell.angle_alpha   90.00
_cell.angle_beta   90.00
_cell.angle_gamma   90.00
#
_symmetry.space_group_name_H-M   'P 1'
#
loop_
_entity.id
_entity.type
_entity.pdbx_description
1 polymer ?
#
loop_
_entity_poly.entity_id
_entity_poly.type
_entity_poly.pdbx_seq_one_letter_code
_entity_poly.pdbx_strand_id
1 'polypeptide(L)'
;GLYPEGETPYEAIPYEARHPLHRKKAKTVEKCTFCWHKLEKAVEQGKVDQVGVNPEFTPTCDLVCPVDARFFGDIEDPESSVSRVIGEKRATQLKKEFGTRPQVYYVMQGGDY
;
A
#
# COMPACT_ATOMS: atom_id res chain seq x y z
N GLY A 1 -18.75 4.32 -22.17
CA GLY A 1 -18.06 3.37 -21.27
C GLY A 1 -17.65 4.08 -20.00
N LEU A 2 -17.33 3.37 -18.92
CA LEU A 2 -16.85 3.96 -17.65
C LEU A 2 -15.50 4.69 -17.77
N TYR A 3 -14.83 4.55 -18.92
CA TYR A 3 -13.57 5.20 -19.23
C TYR A 3 -13.76 6.11 -20.45
N PRO A 4 -13.28 7.36 -20.41
CA PRO A 4 -13.30 8.24 -21.57
C PRO A 4 -12.48 7.63 -22.70
N GLU A 5 -12.94 7.82 -23.94
CA GLU A 5 -12.17 7.42 -25.12
C GLU A 5 -11.10 8.46 -25.42
N GLY A 6 -9.87 8.01 -25.71
CA GLY A 6 -8.71 8.85 -25.99
C GLY A 6 -7.70 8.91 -24.83
N GLU A 7 -6.57 9.57 -25.08
CA GLU A 7 -5.53 9.80 -24.06
C GLU A 7 -5.98 10.89 -23.08
N THR A 8 -5.77 10.64 -21.79
CA THR A 8 -5.89 11.68 -20.75
C THR A 8 -4.77 12.72 -20.93
N PRO A 9 -4.94 13.96 -20.38
CA PRO A 9 -3.87 14.96 -20.40
C PRO A 9 -2.53 14.47 -19.83
N TYR A 10 -2.55 13.48 -18.93
CA TYR A 10 -1.35 12.88 -18.35
C TYR A 10 -0.68 11.85 -19.29
N GLU A 11 -1.48 11.15 -20.09
CA GLU A 11 -1.00 10.20 -21.09
C GLU A 11 -0.40 10.91 -22.31
N ALA A 12 -0.89 12.12 -22.62
CA ALA A 12 -0.36 12.96 -23.70
C ALA A 12 1.02 13.59 -23.40
N ILE A 13 1.52 13.54 -22.14
CA ILE A 13 2.85 14.06 -21.80
C ILE A 13 3.93 13.18 -22.46
N PRO A 14 4.87 13.75 -23.24
CA PRO A 14 5.98 12.99 -23.83
C PRO A 14 6.76 12.21 -22.76
N TYR A 15 7.15 10.97 -23.07
CA TYR A 15 7.75 10.04 -22.11
C TYR A 15 8.97 10.64 -21.38
N GLU A 16 9.81 11.36 -22.11
CA GLU A 16 11.04 12.01 -21.64
C GLU A 16 10.72 13.15 -20.66
N ALA A 17 9.58 13.83 -20.86
CA ALA A 17 9.09 14.92 -20.03
C ALA A 17 8.34 14.44 -18.77
N ARG A 18 7.99 13.15 -18.68
CA ARG A 18 7.37 12.59 -17.47
C ARG A 18 8.40 12.51 -16.36
N HIS A 19 7.96 12.82 -15.14
CA HIS A 19 8.74 12.55 -13.92
C HIS A 19 9.18 11.07 -13.92
N PRO A 20 10.41 10.74 -13.50
CA PRO A 20 10.93 9.36 -13.57
C PRO A 20 10.01 8.31 -12.94
N LEU A 21 9.34 8.63 -11.84
CA LEU A 21 8.38 7.72 -11.17
C LEU A 21 7.09 7.44 -11.99
N HIS A 22 6.82 8.24 -13.01
CA HIS A 22 5.67 8.14 -13.91
C HIS A 22 6.05 7.68 -15.33
N ARG A 23 7.30 7.29 -15.56
CA ARG A 23 7.77 6.67 -16.80
C ARG A 23 7.43 5.17 -16.82
N LYS A 24 6.15 4.89 -17.00
CA LYS A 24 5.62 3.52 -17.06
C LYS A 24 6.02 2.83 -18.35
N LYS A 25 6.30 1.52 -18.28
CA LYS A 25 6.62 0.73 -19.47
C LYS A 25 5.35 0.48 -20.28
N ALA A 26 5.37 0.80 -21.57
CA ALA A 26 4.23 0.57 -22.45
C ALA A 26 3.81 -0.92 -22.45
N LYS A 27 2.50 -1.17 -22.57
CA LYS A 27 1.90 -2.52 -22.60
C LYS A 27 2.26 -3.38 -21.37
N THR A 28 2.51 -2.76 -20.23
CA THR A 28 2.85 -3.44 -18.96
C THR A 28 1.88 -2.97 -17.88
N VAL A 29 1.36 -3.92 -17.10
CA VAL A 29 0.51 -3.63 -15.94
C VAL A 29 1.38 -3.44 -14.72
N GLU A 30 1.13 -2.37 -13.97
CA GLU A 30 1.77 -2.10 -12.69
C GLU A 30 0.70 -1.94 -11.61
N LYS A 31 1.04 -2.34 -10.38
CA LYS A 31 0.18 -2.17 -9.21
C LYS A 31 1.03 -1.94 -7.98
N CYS A 32 0.38 -1.61 -6.86
CA CYS A 32 1.04 -1.65 -5.56
C CYS A 32 1.58 -3.07 -5.29
N THR A 33 2.82 -3.12 -4.82
CA THR A 33 3.52 -4.34 -4.38
C THR A 33 3.94 -4.24 -2.92
N PHE A 34 3.36 -3.31 -2.16
CA PHE A 34 3.78 -2.95 -0.80
C PHE A 34 5.29 -2.70 -0.67
N CYS A 35 5.86 -2.02 -1.67
CA CYS A 35 7.29 -1.77 -1.74
C CYS A 35 8.11 -3.07 -1.56
N TRP A 36 7.72 -4.14 -2.28
CA TRP A 36 8.40 -5.45 -2.23
C TRP A 36 9.94 -5.37 -2.19
N HIS A 37 10.54 -4.46 -2.97
CA HIS A 37 11.99 -4.22 -2.99
C HIS A 37 12.62 -3.76 -1.65
N LYS A 38 11.80 -3.30 -0.71
CA LYS A 38 12.18 -3.02 0.69
C LYS A 38 11.92 -4.22 1.58
N LEU A 39 10.75 -4.85 1.44
CA LEU A 39 10.36 -6.00 2.27
C LEU A 39 11.27 -7.21 2.05
N GLU A 40 11.65 -7.47 0.80
CA GLU A 40 12.53 -8.58 0.45
C GLU A 40 13.89 -8.47 1.17
N LYS A 41 14.44 -7.26 1.31
CA LYS A 41 15.66 -7.03 2.08
C LYS A 41 15.51 -7.42 3.54
N ALA A 42 14.35 -7.14 4.14
CA ALA A 42 14.07 -7.53 5.52
C ALA A 42 14.06 -9.05 5.65
N VAL A 43 13.41 -9.75 4.71
CA VAL A 43 13.36 -11.21 4.67
C VAL A 43 14.77 -11.81 4.49
N GLU A 44 15.53 -11.33 3.50
CA GLU A 44 16.90 -11.78 3.23
C GLU A 44 17.85 -11.59 4.41
N GLN A 45 17.67 -10.50 5.16
CA GLN A 45 18.49 -10.20 6.34
C GLN A 45 17.97 -10.87 7.62
N GLY A 46 16.86 -11.61 7.56
CA GLY A 46 16.22 -12.21 8.74
C GLY A 46 15.67 -11.18 9.74
N LYS A 47 15.26 -10.01 9.24
CA LYS A 47 14.76 -8.86 10.02
C LYS A 47 13.29 -8.57 9.74
N VAL A 48 12.48 -9.61 9.60
CA VAL A 48 11.03 -9.46 9.31
C VAL A 48 10.30 -8.72 10.43
N ASP A 49 10.77 -8.86 11.67
CA ASP A 49 10.33 -8.13 12.86
C ASP A 49 10.55 -6.61 12.77
N GLN A 50 11.38 -6.16 11.82
CA GLN A 50 11.66 -4.74 11.59
C GLN A 50 10.80 -4.13 10.48
N VAL A 51 9.94 -4.90 9.82
CA VAL A 51 9.00 -4.38 8.81
C VAL A 51 7.97 -3.46 9.48
N GLY A 52 7.84 -2.23 8.99
CA GLY A 52 6.96 -1.24 9.62
C GLY A 52 7.61 -0.45 10.77
N VAL A 53 8.78 -0.89 11.23
CA VAL A 53 9.53 -0.26 12.32
C VAL A 53 10.77 0.47 11.79
N ASN A 54 11.55 -0.20 10.94
CA ASN A 54 12.74 0.37 10.33
C ASN A 54 12.40 1.00 8.96
N PRO A 55 12.71 2.30 8.72
CA PRO A 55 12.45 2.97 7.45
C PRO A 55 13.04 2.28 6.19
N GLU A 56 14.10 1.48 6.35
CA GLU A 56 14.67 0.68 5.27
C GLU A 56 13.68 -0.39 4.77
N PHE A 57 12.89 -0.96 5.67
CA PHE A 57 11.94 -2.06 5.41
C PHE A 57 10.47 -1.60 5.45
N THR A 58 10.21 -0.33 5.69
CA THR A 58 8.84 0.22 5.71
C THR A 58 8.44 0.79 4.34
N PRO A 59 7.24 0.46 3.83
CA PRO A 59 6.74 1.02 2.57
C PRO A 59 6.73 2.54 2.54
N THR A 60 7.09 3.12 1.39
CA THR A 60 7.25 4.58 1.28
C THR A 60 5.96 5.34 1.54
N CYS A 61 4.79 4.80 1.15
CA CYS A 61 3.51 5.46 1.39
C CYS A 61 3.19 5.61 2.88
N ASP A 62 3.68 4.69 3.72
CA ASP A 62 3.59 4.76 5.17
C ASP A 62 4.50 5.88 5.71
N LEU A 63 5.79 5.83 5.34
CA LEU A 63 6.80 6.80 5.79
C LEU A 63 6.52 8.26 5.44
N VAL A 64 5.91 8.52 4.29
CA VAL A 64 5.68 9.90 3.80
C VAL A 64 4.33 10.45 4.26
N CYS A 65 3.52 9.68 4.97
CA CYS A 65 2.20 10.10 5.38
C CYS A 65 2.31 11.19 6.46
N PRO A 66 1.90 12.45 6.20
CA PRO A 66 2.10 13.54 7.16
C PRO A 66 1.12 13.53 8.34
N VAL A 67 0.13 12.64 8.29
CA VAL A 67 -0.99 12.57 9.25
C VAL A 67 -1.13 11.18 9.89
N ASP A 68 -0.13 10.31 9.72
CA ASP A 68 -0.13 8.94 10.28
C ASP A 68 -1.43 8.14 10.00
N ALA A 69 -1.97 8.30 8.78
CA ALA A 69 -3.15 7.57 8.32
C ALA A 69 -2.85 6.13 7.90
N ARG A 70 -1.58 5.74 7.86
CA ARG A 70 -1.11 4.43 7.43
C ARG A 70 -0.26 3.81 8.53
N PHE A 71 -0.36 2.50 8.63
CA PHE A 71 0.45 1.66 9.48
C PHE A 71 0.73 0.39 8.68
N PHE A 72 1.96 -0.06 8.67
CA PHE A 72 2.38 -1.27 7.98
C PHE A 72 3.11 -2.20 8.95
N GLY A 73 2.98 -3.51 8.77
CA GLY A 73 3.61 -4.51 9.64
C GLY A 73 3.03 -5.90 9.42
N ASP A 74 3.44 -6.84 10.25
CA ASP A 74 2.89 -8.19 10.28
C ASP A 74 1.57 -8.21 11.06
N ILE A 75 0.48 -8.64 10.41
CA ILE A 75 -0.84 -8.73 11.04
C ILE A 75 -1.01 -10.00 11.90
N GLU A 76 -0.09 -10.96 11.78
CA GLU A 76 -0.09 -12.18 12.58
C GLU A 76 0.67 -11.98 13.90
N ASP A 77 1.56 -10.98 13.96
CA ASP A 77 2.20 -10.55 15.20
C ASP A 77 1.25 -9.66 16.01
N PRO A 78 0.75 -10.11 17.19
CA PRO A 78 -0.15 -9.32 18.02
C PRO A 78 0.51 -8.07 18.63
N GLU A 79 1.84 -8.02 18.70
CA GLU A 79 2.57 -6.87 19.23
C GLU A 79 2.85 -5.80 18.16
N SER A 80 2.59 -6.09 16.88
CA SER A 80 2.79 -5.13 15.80
C SER A 80 1.82 -3.95 15.89
N SER A 81 2.27 -2.77 15.46
CA SER A 81 1.45 -1.56 15.47
C SER A 81 0.17 -1.73 14.65
N VAL A 82 0.25 -2.40 13.49
CA VAL A 82 -0.89 -2.62 12.60
C VAL A 82 -1.92 -3.58 13.21
N SER A 83 -1.50 -4.68 13.84
CA SER A 83 -2.41 -5.63 14.51
C SER A 83 -3.21 -4.95 15.62
N ARG A 84 -2.52 -4.14 16.44
CA ARG A 84 -3.13 -3.38 17.52
C ARG A 84 -4.13 -2.36 17.00
N VAL A 85 -3.76 -1.57 15.99
CA VAL A 85 -4.66 -0.59 15.36
C VAL A 85 -5.90 -1.25 14.76
N ILE A 86 -5.75 -2.39 14.09
CA ILE A 86 -6.89 -3.15 13.54
C ILE A 86 -7.88 -3.53 14.63
N GLY A 87 -7.39 -4.09 15.74
CA GLY A 87 -8.23 -4.49 16.88
C GLY A 87 -8.86 -3.30 17.61
N GLU A 88 -8.05 -2.32 18.00
CA GLU A 88 -8.48 -1.16 18.80
C GLU A 88 -9.45 -0.25 18.05
N LYS A 89 -9.21 -0.02 16.75
CA LYS A 89 -10.04 0.85 15.91
C LYS A 89 -11.17 0.11 15.18
N ARG A 90 -11.27 -1.22 15.38
CA ARG A 90 -12.21 -2.09 14.65
C ARG A 90 -12.11 -1.88 13.14
N ALA A 91 -10.88 -1.86 12.61
CA ALA A 91 -10.64 -1.64 11.20
C ALA A 91 -11.19 -2.81 10.37
N THR A 92 -11.69 -2.53 9.17
CA THR A 92 -12.45 -3.48 8.36
C THR A 92 -11.85 -3.60 6.96
N GLN A 93 -11.88 -4.80 6.38
CA GLN A 93 -11.58 -5.00 4.96
C GLN A 93 -12.71 -4.44 4.11
N LEU A 94 -12.37 -3.80 2.98
CA LEU A 94 -13.38 -3.36 2.02
C LEU A 94 -13.88 -4.54 1.18
N LYS A 95 -15.18 -4.51 0.85
CA LYS A 95 -15.83 -5.45 -0.07
C LYS A 95 -15.64 -6.93 0.28
N LYS A 96 -15.81 -7.26 1.57
CA LYS A 96 -15.63 -8.62 2.13
C LYS A 96 -16.51 -9.67 1.43
N GLU A 97 -17.67 -9.26 0.93
CA GLU A 97 -18.67 -10.09 0.25
C GLU A 97 -18.12 -10.83 -0.99
N PHE A 98 -17.03 -10.35 -1.61
CA PHE A 98 -16.40 -11.04 -2.74
C PHE A 98 -15.40 -12.12 -2.34
N GLY A 99 -15.16 -12.36 -1.05
CA GLY A 99 -14.31 -13.46 -0.57
C GLY A 99 -12.81 -13.34 -0.92
N THR A 100 -12.35 -12.15 -1.32
CA THR A 100 -10.96 -11.92 -1.79
C THR A 100 -9.94 -11.79 -0.65
N ARG A 101 -10.40 -11.67 0.60
CA ARG A 101 -9.57 -11.56 1.82
C ARG A 101 -8.44 -10.53 1.68
N PRO A 102 -8.74 -9.25 1.36
CA PRO A 102 -7.73 -8.25 1.05
C PRO A 102 -6.87 -7.89 2.29
N GLN A 103 -5.56 -7.76 2.14
CA GLN A 103 -4.65 -7.49 3.26
C GLN A 103 -4.51 -5.98 3.58
N VAL A 104 -5.59 -5.23 3.41
CA VAL A 104 -5.66 -3.79 3.75
C VAL A 104 -6.93 -3.56 4.56
N TYR A 105 -6.77 -2.93 5.71
CA TYR A 105 -7.82 -2.65 6.67
C TYR A 105 -8.03 -1.15 6.78
N TYR A 106 -9.29 -0.73 6.83
CA TYR A 106 -9.68 0.67 6.84
C TYR A 106 -10.39 1.00 8.14
N VAL A 107 -10.00 2.11 8.76
CA VAL A 107 -10.72 2.69 9.90
C VAL A 107 -11.79 3.63 9.34
N MET A 108 -13.06 3.22 9.45
CA MET A 108 -14.20 3.99 8.95
C MET A 108 -14.87 4.74 10.10
N GLN A 109 -15.23 6.01 9.90
CA GLN A 109 -16.00 6.77 10.88
C GLN A 109 -17.41 6.16 10.98
N GLY A 110 -17.81 5.71 12.17
CA GLY A 110 -19.15 5.13 12.42
C GLY A 110 -19.22 3.60 12.51
N GLY A 111 -18.17 2.87 12.12
CA GLY A 111 -18.11 1.40 12.21
C GLY A 111 -18.85 0.68 11.08
N ASP A 112 -18.14 -0.29 10.49
CA ASP A 112 -18.50 -1.21 9.39
C ASP A 112 -19.11 -0.63 8.10
N TYR A 113 -18.96 -1.38 7.00
CA TYR A 113 -19.48 -1.08 5.66
C TYR A 113 -20.70 -1.97 5.38
#